data_AF-A0A7C1G2B1-F1
#
_entry.id   AF-A0A7C1G2B1-F1
#
_cell.length_a   1.000
_cell.length_b   1.000
_cell.length_c   1.000
_cell.angle_alpha   90.00
_cell.angle_beta   90.00
_cell.angle_gamma   90.00
#
_symmetry.space_group_name_H-M   'P 1'
#
loop_
_entity.id
_entity.type
_entity.pdbx_description
1 polymer ?
#
loop_
_entity_poly.entity_id
_entity_poly.type
_entity_poly.pdbx_seq_one_letter_code
_entity_poly.pdbx_strand_id
1 'polypeptide(L)'
;MKPFSQVTADLYAQNYIFNFTNEFVLKHPKISSPEDFMITDEEFNNFKDYVTKQDFDYQTETETLIKRLNKSAEREGYLKPIKPLLDSLDRDVKKEKLHDIDKNRKQIEELLRIEIVTRYYYQRGKVIAALLNDPDLAEAVKVLNDHSMYHSILIGTYAKKETGE
;
A
#
# COMPACT_ATOMS: atom_id res chain seq x y z
N MET A 1 12.54 1.90 -3.24
CA MET A 1 11.18 1.82 -2.65
C MET A 1 10.12 1.93 -3.74
N LYS A 2 9.24 0.93 -3.92
CA LYS A 2 8.11 1.02 -4.88
C LYS A 2 7.11 2.06 -4.37
N PRO A 3 6.52 2.91 -5.24
CA PRO A 3 5.50 3.86 -4.81
C PRO A 3 4.26 3.11 -4.29
N PHE A 4 3.60 3.69 -3.29
CA PHE A 4 2.32 3.18 -2.81
C PHE A 4 1.29 3.21 -3.93
N SER A 5 0.41 2.22 -3.92
CA SER A 5 -0.78 2.23 -4.77
C SER A 5 -1.67 3.42 -4.41
N GLN A 6 -2.52 3.83 -5.35
CA GLN A 6 -3.42 4.96 -5.12
C GLN A 6 -4.32 4.72 -3.90
N VAL A 7 -4.95 3.54 -3.79
CA VAL A 7 -5.81 3.19 -2.64
C VAL A 7 -5.06 3.28 -1.31
N THR A 8 -3.83 2.79 -1.26
CA THR A 8 -3.00 2.85 -0.04
C THR A 8 -2.66 4.30 0.31
N ALA A 9 -2.28 5.10 -0.68
CA ALA A 9 -1.96 6.51 -0.49
C ALA A 9 -3.18 7.31 -0.02
N ASP A 10 -4.35 7.05 -0.58
CA ASP A 10 -5.61 7.72 -0.19
C ASP A 10 -6.05 7.32 1.22
N LEU A 11 -5.94 6.04 1.62
CA LEU A 11 -6.18 5.59 2.99
C LEU A 11 -5.29 6.30 4.00
N TYR A 12 -4.02 6.51 3.65
CA TYR A 12 -3.08 7.25 4.48
C TYR A 12 -3.39 8.75 4.53
N ALA A 13 -3.54 9.39 3.36
CA ALA A 13 -3.76 10.83 3.23
C ALA A 13 -5.06 11.29 3.89
N GLN A 14 -6.10 10.45 3.85
CA GLN A 14 -7.39 10.71 4.49
C GLN A 14 -7.44 10.25 5.97
N ASN A 15 -6.30 9.87 6.57
CA ASN A 15 -6.15 9.49 7.97
C ASN A 15 -6.88 8.19 8.42
N TYR A 16 -7.29 7.31 7.51
CA TYR A 16 -7.94 6.04 7.90
C TYR A 16 -6.99 5.15 8.70
N ILE A 17 -5.73 5.06 8.27
CA ILE A 17 -4.68 4.29 8.97
C ILE A 17 -4.45 4.84 10.39
N PHE A 18 -4.34 6.17 10.51
CA PHE A 18 -4.13 6.86 11.78
C PHE A 18 -5.33 6.66 12.73
N ASN A 19 -6.55 6.87 12.25
CA ASN A 19 -7.75 6.77 13.06
C ASN A 19 -8.03 5.34 13.52
N PHE A 20 -7.86 4.36 12.63
CA PHE A 20 -7.94 2.95 13.01
C PHE A 20 -6.89 2.59 14.07
N THR A 21 -5.66 3.09 13.92
CA THR A 21 -4.59 2.86 14.91
C THR A 21 -4.98 3.40 16.29
N ASN A 22 -5.64 4.55 16.36
CA ASN A 22 -6.14 5.08 17.64
C ASN A 22 -7.14 4.11 18.29
N GLU A 23 -8.09 3.57 17.53
CA GLU A 23 -9.02 2.55 18.05
C GLU A 23 -8.33 1.26 18.47
N PHE A 24 -7.33 0.83 17.70
CA PHE A 24 -6.54 -0.36 18.00
C PHE A 24 -5.83 -0.23 19.35
N VAL A 25 -5.14 0.89 19.59
CA VAL A 25 -4.37 1.13 20.82
C VAL A 25 -5.25 1.20 22.06
N LEU A 26 -6.49 1.70 21.94
CA LEU A 26 -7.44 1.70 23.05
C LEU A 26 -7.85 0.28 23.48
N LYS A 27 -7.81 -0.69 22.57
CA LYS A 27 -8.20 -2.09 22.81
C LYS A 27 -7.01 -2.99 23.15
N HIS A 28 -5.79 -2.57 22.84
CA HIS A 28 -4.57 -3.36 23.03
C HIS A 28 -3.59 -2.59 23.93
N PRO A 29 -3.54 -2.87 25.25
CA PRO A 29 -2.63 -2.15 26.15
C PRO A 29 -1.14 -2.38 25.84
N LYS A 30 -0.81 -3.45 25.13
CA LYS A 30 0.56 -3.83 24.74
C LYS A 30 0.54 -4.67 23.47
N ILE A 31 1.66 -4.65 22.77
CA ILE A 31 1.94 -5.51 21.60
C ILE A 31 3.31 -6.19 21.77
N SER A 32 3.68 -7.06 20.84
CA SER A 32 5.03 -7.64 20.75
C SER A 32 6.07 -6.58 20.37
N SER A 33 7.35 -6.98 20.40
CA SER A 33 8.47 -6.13 20.00
C SER A 33 8.26 -5.53 18.59
N PRO A 34 8.87 -4.36 18.28
CA PRO A 34 8.84 -3.79 16.94
C PRO A 34 9.30 -4.74 15.83
N GLU A 35 10.22 -5.65 16.13
CA GLU A 35 10.79 -6.64 15.21
C GLU A 35 9.79 -7.77 14.89
N ASP A 36 8.97 -8.16 15.87
CA ASP A 36 8.09 -9.32 15.78
C ASP A 36 6.62 -8.95 15.48
N PHE A 37 6.24 -7.69 15.68
CA PHE A 37 4.85 -7.26 15.49
C PHE A 37 4.45 -7.24 14.00
N MET A 38 3.40 -8.00 13.69
CA MET A 38 2.84 -8.14 12.34
C MET A 38 1.33 -7.99 12.40
N ILE A 39 0.75 -7.40 11.35
CA ILE A 39 -0.70 -7.32 11.20
C ILE A 39 -1.24 -8.71 10.88
N THR A 40 -2.15 -9.19 11.71
CA THR A 40 -2.83 -10.47 11.54
C THR A 40 -3.97 -10.36 10.51
N ASP A 41 -4.43 -11.50 9.99
CA ASP A 41 -5.64 -11.57 9.16
C ASP A 41 -6.85 -10.95 9.85
N GLU A 42 -6.99 -11.17 11.15
CA GLU A 42 -8.08 -10.62 11.95
C GLU A 42 -8.02 -9.09 12.02
N GLU A 43 -6.85 -8.53 12.33
CA GLU A 43 -6.64 -7.08 12.39
C GLU A 43 -6.84 -6.42 11.02
N PHE A 44 -6.39 -7.05 9.94
CA PHE A 44 -6.62 -6.54 8.60
C PHE A 44 -8.11 -6.56 8.22
N ASN A 45 -8.85 -7.61 8.59
CA ASN A 45 -10.30 -7.65 8.38
C ASN A 45 -11.02 -6.60 9.23
N ASN A 46 -10.60 -6.39 10.49
CA ASN A 46 -11.11 -5.32 11.33
C ASN A 46 -10.87 -3.93 10.70
N PHE A 47 -9.71 -3.72 10.06
CA PHE A 47 -9.41 -2.50 9.32
C PHE A 47 -10.33 -2.34 8.10
N LYS A 48 -10.58 -3.41 7.33
CA LYS A 48 -11.53 -3.37 6.21
C LYS A 48 -12.93 -2.96 6.68
N ASP A 49 -13.43 -3.58 7.73
CA ASP A 49 -14.73 -3.26 8.30
C ASP A 49 -14.80 -1.81 8.80
N TYR A 50 -13.72 -1.31 9.40
CA TYR A 50 -13.60 0.08 9.80
C TYR A 50 -13.72 1.02 8.58
N VAL A 51 -12.92 0.78 7.55
CA VAL A 51 -12.92 1.59 6.31
C VAL A 51 -14.28 1.56 5.61
N THR A 52 -14.93 0.40 5.54
CA THR A 52 -16.29 0.27 4.97
C THR A 52 -17.33 1.04 5.76
N LYS A 53 -17.29 0.99 7.10
CA LYS A 53 -18.24 1.73 7.96
C LYS A 53 -18.12 3.25 7.85
N GLN A 54 -16.96 3.74 7.42
CA GLN A 54 -16.67 5.15 7.22
C GLN A 54 -16.95 5.62 5.78
N ASP A 55 -17.55 4.76 4.94
CA ASP A 55 -17.86 5.05 3.54
C ASP A 55 -16.64 5.52 2.73
N PHE A 56 -15.49 4.89 2.95
CA PHE A 56 -14.27 5.23 2.22
C PHE A 56 -14.47 5.12 0.70
N ASP A 57 -14.10 6.20 0.02
CA ASP A 57 -14.02 6.25 -1.44
C ASP A 57 -12.77 7.06 -1.83
N TYR A 58 -12.27 6.76 -3.02
CA TYR A 58 -11.16 7.48 -3.64
C TYR A 58 -11.39 7.57 -5.14
N GLN A 59 -11.02 8.69 -5.73
CA GLN A 59 -11.24 8.89 -7.16
C GLN A 59 -10.02 8.48 -7.96
N THR A 60 -10.17 7.44 -8.79
CA THR A 60 -9.12 7.00 -9.70
C THR A 60 -8.89 8.01 -10.83
N GLU A 61 -7.69 7.99 -11.40
CA GLU A 61 -7.42 8.73 -12.65
C GLU A 61 -8.33 8.24 -13.78
N THR A 62 -8.58 6.92 -13.86
CA THR A 62 -9.47 6.32 -14.85
C THR A 62 -10.89 6.86 -14.76
N GLU A 63 -11.50 6.94 -13.57
CA GLU A 63 -12.82 7.57 -13.37
C GLU A 63 -12.82 9.04 -13.82
N THR A 64 -11.72 9.76 -13.56
CA THR A 64 -11.55 11.14 -13.99
C THR A 64 -11.52 11.26 -15.51
N LEU A 65 -10.82 10.35 -16.19
CA LEU A 65 -10.74 10.31 -17.65
C LEU A 65 -12.07 9.92 -18.28
N ILE A 66 -12.81 8.95 -17.73
CA ILE A 66 -14.16 8.59 -18.19
C ILE A 66 -15.09 9.80 -18.10
N LYS A 67 -15.09 10.54 -16.98
CA LYS A 67 -15.87 11.78 -16.82
C LYS A 67 -15.49 12.84 -17.85
N ARG A 68 -14.20 13.01 -18.15
CA ARG A 68 -13.72 13.96 -19.18
C ARG A 68 -14.16 13.54 -20.59
N LEU A 69 -14.03 12.26 -20.91
CA LEU A 69 -14.45 11.71 -22.20
C LEU A 69 -15.95 11.88 -22.42
N ASN A 70 -16.77 11.62 -21.39
CA ASN A 70 -18.21 11.83 -21.42
C ASN A 70 -18.56 13.29 -21.79
N LYS A 71 -17.94 14.26 -21.12
CA LYS A 71 -18.10 15.70 -21.42
C LYS A 71 -17.65 16.08 -22.83
N SER A 72 -16.56 15.49 -23.32
CA SER A 72 -16.07 15.75 -24.70
C SER A 72 -17.07 15.23 -25.73
N ALA A 73 -17.54 13.99 -25.55
CA ALA A 73 -18.50 13.37 -26.44
C ALA A 73 -19.86 14.08 -26.44
N GLU A 74 -20.27 14.65 -25.30
CA GLU A 74 -21.47 15.49 -25.23
C GLU A 74 -21.33 16.75 -26.09
N ARG A 75 -20.22 17.48 -25.91
CA ARG A 75 -19.92 18.71 -26.67
C ARG A 75 -19.80 18.45 -28.17
N GLU A 76 -19.26 17.30 -28.56
CA GLU A 76 -19.04 16.92 -29.95
C GLU A 76 -20.24 16.20 -30.60
N GLY A 77 -21.30 15.91 -29.83
CA GLY A 77 -22.50 15.23 -30.33
C GLY A 77 -22.39 13.70 -30.46
N TYR A 78 -21.30 13.10 -30.00
CA TYR A 78 -21.07 11.65 -30.03
C TYR A 78 -21.63 10.89 -28.82
N LEU A 79 -22.15 11.58 -27.80
CA LEU A 79 -22.53 10.94 -26.54
C LEU A 79 -23.59 9.84 -26.69
N LYS A 80 -24.68 10.10 -27.43
CA LYS A 80 -25.81 9.15 -27.55
C LYS A 80 -25.37 7.73 -27.93
N PRO A 81 -24.61 7.50 -29.02
CA PRO A 81 -24.21 6.15 -29.41
C PRO A 81 -23.20 5.51 -28.44
N ILE A 82 -22.36 6.29 -27.75
CA ILE A 82 -21.28 5.74 -26.91
C ILE A 82 -21.60 5.67 -25.41
N LYS A 83 -22.68 6.33 -24.95
CA LYS A 83 -23.07 6.38 -23.54
C LYS A 83 -23.16 5.01 -22.87
N PRO A 84 -23.77 3.96 -23.49
CA PRO A 84 -23.84 2.64 -22.86
C PRO A 84 -22.46 2.02 -22.59
N LEU A 85 -21.48 2.27 -23.47
CA LEU A 85 -20.11 1.78 -23.32
C LEU A 85 -19.40 2.52 -22.18
N LEU A 86 -19.52 3.85 -22.13
CA LEU A 86 -18.93 4.65 -21.04
C LEU A 86 -19.51 4.26 -19.68
N ASP A 87 -20.81 3.98 -19.61
CA ASP A 87 -21.47 3.53 -18.39
C ASP A 87 -21.03 2.13 -17.98
N SER A 88 -20.78 1.24 -18.94
CA SER A 88 -20.20 -0.07 -18.65
C SER A 88 -18.80 0.06 -18.08
N LEU A 89 -17.97 0.86 -18.72
CA LEU A 89 -16.59 1.08 -18.28
C LEU A 89 -16.53 1.69 -16.88
N ASP A 90 -17.38 2.68 -16.57
CA ASP A 90 -17.49 3.27 -15.22
C ASP A 90 -17.90 2.23 -14.17
N ARG A 91 -18.87 1.36 -14.49
CA ARG A 91 -19.29 0.28 -13.60
C ARG A 91 -18.19 -0.76 -13.36
N ASP A 92 -17.47 -1.15 -14.40
CA ASP A 92 -16.40 -2.14 -14.31
C ASP A 92 -15.24 -1.62 -13.44
N VAL A 93 -14.86 -0.34 -13.62
CA VAL A 93 -13.86 0.31 -12.76
C VAL A 93 -14.33 0.35 -11.30
N LYS A 94 -15.58 0.75 -11.04
CA LYS A 94 -16.14 0.77 -9.67
C LYS A 94 -16.18 -0.61 -9.03
N LYS A 95 -16.50 -1.65 -9.80
CA LYS A 95 -16.47 -3.04 -9.32
C LYS A 95 -15.05 -3.45 -8.96
N GLU A 96 -14.07 -3.10 -9.77
CA GLU A 96 -12.67 -3.46 -9.51
C GLU A 96 -12.11 -2.78 -8.27
N LYS A 97 -12.49 -1.52 -8.03
CA LYS A 97 -12.14 -0.76 -6.81
C LYS A 97 -12.55 -1.48 -5.51
N LEU A 98 -13.60 -2.30 -5.54
CA LEU A 98 -14.02 -3.08 -4.36
C LEU A 98 -12.96 -4.09 -3.91
N HIS A 99 -12.05 -4.48 -4.80
CA HIS A 99 -10.99 -5.44 -4.53
C HIS A 99 -9.64 -4.77 -4.23
N ASP A 100 -9.53 -3.45 -4.36
CA ASP A 100 -8.23 -2.76 -4.31
C ASP A 100 -7.61 -2.81 -2.91
N ILE A 101 -8.41 -2.81 -1.84
CA ILE A 101 -7.88 -2.98 -0.47
C ILE A 101 -7.22 -4.36 -0.31
N ASP A 102 -7.88 -5.44 -0.75
CA ASP A 102 -7.33 -6.79 -0.65
C ASP A 102 -6.10 -6.98 -1.56
N LYS A 103 -6.13 -6.43 -2.78
CA LYS A 103 -4.99 -6.49 -3.70
C LYS A 103 -3.75 -5.77 -3.16
N ASN A 104 -3.96 -4.66 -2.48
CA ASN A 104 -2.89 -3.82 -1.94
C ASN A 104 -2.61 -4.10 -0.46
N ARG A 105 -3.13 -5.21 0.06
CA ARG A 105 -3.02 -5.65 1.45
C ARG A 105 -1.62 -5.48 2.04
N LYS A 106 -0.58 -5.97 1.35
CA LYS A 106 0.81 -5.89 1.84
C LYS A 106 1.25 -4.46 2.18
N GLN A 107 0.90 -3.49 1.33
CA GLN A 107 1.27 -2.09 1.55
C GLN A 107 0.46 -1.46 2.69
N ILE A 108 -0.82 -1.83 2.79
CA ILE A 108 -1.72 -1.36 3.85
C ILE A 108 -1.28 -1.91 5.21
N GLU A 109 -0.95 -3.20 5.29
CA GLU A 109 -0.40 -3.84 6.49
C GLU A 109 0.92 -3.20 6.92
N GLU A 110 1.80 -2.86 5.97
CA GLU A 110 3.05 -2.15 6.26
C GLU A 110 2.78 -0.79 6.93
N LEU A 111 1.86 0.01 6.38
CA LEU A 111 1.50 1.31 6.96
C LEU A 111 0.81 1.16 8.32
N LEU A 112 -0.11 0.20 8.46
CA LEU A 112 -0.75 -0.12 9.74
C LEU A 112 0.29 -0.53 10.78
N ARG A 113 1.22 -1.43 10.44
CA ARG A 113 2.29 -1.86 11.34
C ARG A 113 3.14 -0.68 11.80
N ILE A 114 3.60 0.15 10.86
CA ILE A 114 4.42 1.32 11.16
C ILE A 114 3.67 2.27 12.10
N GLU A 115 2.41 2.59 11.80
CA GLU A 115 1.61 3.53 12.60
C GLU A 115 1.34 2.96 14.00
N ILE A 116 0.95 1.69 14.10
CA ILE A 116 0.69 0.99 15.37
C ILE A 116 1.97 0.92 16.22
N VAL A 117 3.06 0.38 15.68
CA VAL A 117 4.35 0.25 16.42
C VAL A 117 4.85 1.62 16.90
N THR A 118 4.66 2.68 16.10
CA THR A 118 5.03 4.04 16.48
C THR A 118 4.32 4.49 17.76
N ARG A 119 3.10 4.01 18.05
CA ARG A 119 2.37 4.37 19.28
C ARG A 119 2.94 3.76 20.55
N TYR A 120 3.50 2.56 20.47
CA TYR A 120 4.05 1.85 21.63
C TYR A 120 5.55 2.09 21.83
N TYR A 121 6.29 2.28 20.73
CA TYR A 121 7.75 2.28 20.73
C TYR A 121 8.36 3.55 20.10
N TYR A 122 7.53 4.54 19.80
CA TYR A 122 7.92 5.86 19.32
C TYR A 122 8.82 5.80 18.07
N GLN A 123 9.72 6.77 17.91
CA GLN A 123 10.57 6.88 16.73
C GLN A 123 11.48 5.66 16.52
N ARG A 124 11.97 5.04 17.60
CA ARG A 124 12.82 3.85 17.48
C ARG A 124 12.03 2.69 16.88
N GLY A 125 10.84 2.42 17.39
CA GLY A 125 9.98 1.38 16.83
C GLY A 125 9.55 1.67 15.40
N LYS A 126 9.25 2.93 15.09
CA LYS A 126 8.92 3.37 13.73
C LYS A 126 10.00 2.99 12.72
N VAL A 127 11.26 3.29 13.04
CA VAL A 127 12.41 2.97 12.17
C VAL A 127 12.55 1.46 11.98
N ILE A 128 12.43 0.68 13.06
CA ILE A 128 12.52 -0.79 12.98
C ILE A 128 11.38 -1.34 12.09
N ALA A 129 10.14 -0.92 12.32
CA ALA A 129 8.98 -1.38 11.55
C ALA A 129 9.04 -0.96 10.07
N ALA A 130 9.62 0.19 9.74
CA ALA A 130 9.78 0.64 8.36
C ALA A 130 10.87 -0.15 7.62
N LEU A 131 11.89 -0.62 8.33
CA LEU A 131 13.03 -1.34 7.76
C LEU A 131 12.80 -2.86 7.63
N LEU A 132 11.82 -3.41 8.34
CA LEU A 132 11.60 -4.86 8.44
C LEU A 132 11.39 -5.57 7.09
N ASN A 133 10.75 -4.90 6.12
CA ASN A 133 10.54 -5.43 4.77
C ASN A 133 11.34 -4.67 3.69
N ASP A 134 12.35 -3.90 4.11
CA ASP A 134 13.14 -3.09 3.18
C ASP A 134 14.07 -4.00 2.35
N PRO A 135 13.89 -4.07 1.01
CA PRO A 135 14.69 -4.95 0.16
C PRO A 135 16.15 -4.50 0.07
N ASP A 136 16.42 -3.20 0.22
CA ASP A 136 17.76 -2.64 0.17
C ASP A 136 18.52 -3.00 1.46
N LEU A 137 17.86 -2.94 2.62
CA LEU A 137 18.41 -3.43 3.88
C LEU A 137 18.65 -4.94 3.83
N ALA A 138 17.69 -5.72 3.32
CA ALA A 138 17.83 -7.16 3.19
C ALA A 138 19.04 -7.55 2.31
N GLU A 139 19.20 -6.88 1.16
CA GLU A 139 20.36 -7.12 0.29
C GLU A 139 21.66 -6.62 0.93
N ALA A 140 21.65 -5.49 1.66
CA ALA A 140 22.83 -5.01 2.37
C ALA A 140 23.30 -6.01 3.43
N VAL A 141 22.38 -6.55 4.24
CA VAL A 141 22.70 -7.60 5.23
C VAL A 141 23.26 -8.84 4.56
N LYS A 142 22.67 -9.26 3.43
CA LYS A 142 23.15 -10.41 2.65
C LYS A 142 24.56 -10.18 2.11
N VAL A 143 24.82 -9.01 1.51
CA VAL A 143 26.14 -8.64 0.98
C VAL A 143 27.19 -8.62 2.09
N LEU A 144 26.88 -8.01 3.24
CA LEU A 144 27.82 -7.90 4.36
C LEU A 144 28.17 -9.25 5.00
N ASN A 145 27.23 -10.19 5.00
CA ASN A 145 27.45 -11.54 5.53
C ASN A 145 28.12 -12.50 4.52
N ASP A 146 28.08 -12.19 3.23
CA ASP A 146 28.81 -12.95 2.21
C ASP A 146 30.19 -12.31 1.97
N HIS A 147 31.20 -12.79 2.73
CA HIS A 147 32.57 -12.29 2.63
C HIS A 147 33.14 -12.37 1.19
N SER A 148 32.77 -13.39 0.41
CA SER A 148 33.25 -13.54 -0.96
C SER A 148 32.64 -12.48 -1.86
N MET A 149 31.32 -12.31 -1.81
CA MET A 149 30.61 -11.26 -2.54
C MET A 149 31.12 -9.87 -2.13
N TYR A 150 31.19 -9.58 -0.84
CA TYR A 150 31.70 -8.32 -0.31
C TYR A 150 33.12 -8.01 -0.79
N HIS A 151 34.04 -8.97 -0.67
CA HIS A 151 35.42 -8.79 -1.13
C HIS A 151 35.48 -8.53 -2.64
N SER A 152 34.74 -9.30 -3.44
CA SER A 152 34.67 -9.11 -4.89
C SER A 152 34.16 -7.72 -5.30
N ILE A 153 33.24 -7.14 -4.52
CA ILE A 153 32.75 -5.76 -4.73
C ILE A 153 33.88 -4.77 -4.43
N LEU A 154 34.58 -4.93 -3.30
CA LEU A 154 35.67 -4.03 -2.90
C LEU A 154 36.85 -4.01 -3.88
N ILE A 155 37.19 -5.15 -4.49
CA ILE A 155 38.28 -5.26 -5.46
C ILE A 155 37.83 -5.05 -6.91
N GLY A 156 36.54 -4.78 -7.15
CA GLY A 156 35.99 -4.47 -8.47
C GLY A 156 35.85 -5.68 -9.41
N THR A 157 35.84 -6.91 -8.89
CA THR A 157 35.68 -8.16 -9.68
C THR A 157 34.28 -8.74 -9.61
N TYR A 158 33.35 -8.09 -8.90
CA TYR A 158 31.96 -8.53 -8.80
C TYR A 158 31.26 -8.47 -10.17
N ALA A 159 30.70 -9.61 -10.59
CA ALA A 159 29.82 -9.71 -11.74
C ALA A 159 28.41 -10.11 -11.27
N LYS A 160 27.44 -9.21 -11.44
CA LYS A 160 26.04 -9.50 -11.12
C LYS A 160 25.56 -10.63 -12.03
N LYS A 161 25.23 -11.78 -11.46
CA LYS A 161 24.53 -12.84 -12.21
C LYS A 161 23.15 -12.32 -12.57
N GLU A 162 22.84 -12.28 -13.87
CA GLU A 162 21.48 -12.01 -14.33
C GLU A 162 20.57 -13.13 -13.82
N THR A 163 19.71 -12.80 -12.86
CA THR A 163 18.56 -13.64 -12.51
C THR A 163 17.51 -13.40 -13.59
N GLY A 164 17.30 -14.40 -14.44
CA GLY A 164 16.26 -14.37 -15.48
C GLY A 164 14.89 -14.06 -14.88
N GLU A 165 14.14 -13.22 -15.60
CA GLU A 165 12.72 -12.93 -15.36
C GLU A 165 11.84 -14.17 -15.56
#